data_AF-A0A940U850-F1
#
_entry.id   AF-A0A940U850-F1
#
_cell.length_a   1.000
_cell.length_b   1.000
_cell.length_c   1.000
_cell.angle_alpha   90.00
_cell.angle_beta   90.00
_cell.angle_gamma   90.00
#
_symmetry.space_group_name_H-M   'P 1'
#
loop_
_entity.id
_entity.type
_entity.pdbx_description
1 polymer ?
#
loop_
_entity_poly.entity_id
_entity_poly.type
_entity_poly.pdbx_seq_one_letter_code
_entity_poly.pdbx_strand_id
1 'polypeptide(L)'
;KGLGILSNFYESEIPFTPKTVPFVQMGKKLGIPLQIHVHIAYSDIYHFKAAIEKAGGTDDIQKLIKGMEDVESVYSLGKVKYETRRIKPYFHSRMLVDPNNPYQMYPGMFLVNMMQFQQNGKVSFIINEKNEVVPGGYIPPAKLRAMK
;
A
#
# COMPACT_ATOMS: atom_id res chain seq x y z
N LYS A 1 15.86 -18.22 9.67
CA LYS A 1 16.28 -17.95 8.27
C LYS A 1 15.67 -16.61 7.88
N GLY A 2 16.40 -15.72 7.21
CA GLY A 2 15.91 -14.37 6.87
C GLY A 2 16.61 -13.20 7.55
N LEU A 3 17.58 -13.44 8.44
CA LEU A 3 18.32 -12.37 9.13
C LEU A 3 19.00 -11.41 8.13
N GLY A 4 18.66 -10.13 8.23
CA GLY A 4 19.16 -9.05 7.38
C GLY A 4 18.44 -8.89 6.05
N ILE A 5 17.46 -9.74 5.71
CA ILE A 5 16.67 -9.62 4.48
C ILE A 5 15.81 -8.36 4.56
N LEU A 6 15.80 -7.63 3.44
CA LEU A 6 14.87 -6.55 3.17
C LEU A 6 13.68 -7.11 2.42
N SER A 7 12.47 -6.81 2.87
CA SER A 7 11.25 -7.22 2.20
C SER A 7 10.16 -6.18 2.35
N ASN A 8 9.22 -6.20 1.41
CA ASN A 8 7.91 -5.64 1.65
C ASN A 8 7.15 -6.52 2.64
N PHE A 9 6.40 -5.91 3.55
CA PHE A 9 5.57 -6.63 4.51
C PHE A 9 4.31 -5.84 4.82
N TYR A 10 3.16 -6.45 4.58
CA TYR A 10 1.88 -5.75 4.57
C TYR A 10 1.02 -6.07 5.80
N GLU A 11 1.46 -7.01 6.65
CA GLU A 11 0.79 -7.42 7.90
C GLU A 11 1.23 -6.57 9.11
N SER A 12 1.59 -5.32 8.85
CA SER A 12 2.00 -4.36 9.86
C SER A 12 0.78 -3.72 10.56
N GLU A 13 0.83 -3.59 11.88
CA GLU A 13 -0.16 -2.81 12.65
C GLU A 13 0.15 -1.30 12.71
N ILE A 14 0.94 -0.77 11.77
CA ILE A 14 1.07 0.67 11.60
C ILE A 14 -0.23 1.23 11.03
N PRO A 15 -0.83 2.28 11.63
CA PRO A 15 -2.08 2.86 11.15
C PRO A 15 -1.87 3.77 9.94
N PHE A 16 -1.46 3.20 8.79
CA PHE A 16 -1.32 3.98 7.53
C PHE A 16 -2.62 4.67 7.13
N THR A 17 -3.75 4.02 7.40
CA THR A 17 -5.10 4.58 7.32
C THR A 17 -5.94 4.09 8.50
N PRO A 18 -7.13 4.70 8.73
CA PRO A 18 -8.09 4.17 9.70
C PRO A 18 -8.50 2.72 9.45
N LYS A 19 -8.24 2.17 8.25
CA LYS A 19 -8.58 0.79 7.86
C LYS A 19 -7.44 -0.20 8.01
N THR A 20 -6.18 0.25 8.20
CA THR A 20 -5.03 -0.66 8.22
C THR A 20 -5.10 -1.67 9.36
N VAL A 21 -5.11 -1.18 10.61
CA VAL A 21 -5.11 -2.05 11.79
C VAL A 21 -6.37 -2.95 11.83
N PRO A 22 -7.59 -2.45 11.59
CA PRO A 22 -8.77 -3.31 11.53
C PRO A 22 -8.66 -4.43 10.48
N PHE A 23 -8.12 -4.13 9.30
CA PHE A 23 -7.95 -5.11 8.23
C PHE A 23 -6.91 -6.17 8.60
N VAL A 24 -5.77 -5.76 9.18
CA VAL A 24 -4.73 -6.67 9.65
C VAL A 24 -5.22 -7.59 10.75
N GLN A 25 -5.96 -7.06 11.73
CA GLN A 25 -6.55 -7.88 12.79
C GLN A 25 -7.59 -8.86 12.26
N MET A 26 -8.38 -8.47 11.26
CA MET A 26 -9.31 -9.37 10.59
C MET A 26 -8.57 -10.53 9.92
N GLY A 27 -7.50 -10.26 9.16
CA GLY A 27 -6.68 -11.30 8.54
C GLY A 27 -6.09 -12.28 9.56
N LYS A 28 -5.51 -11.76 10.65
CA LYS A 28 -4.99 -12.57 11.77
C LYS A 28 -6.06 -13.46 12.39
N LYS A 29 -7.24 -12.91 12.68
CA LYS A 29 -8.37 -13.67 13.27
C LYS A 29 -8.84 -14.80 12.36
N LEU A 30 -8.81 -14.59 11.04
CA LEU A 30 -9.23 -15.57 10.04
C LEU A 30 -8.11 -16.53 9.62
N GLY A 31 -6.88 -16.35 10.09
CA GLY A 31 -5.72 -17.14 9.64
C GLY A 31 -5.35 -16.90 8.18
N ILE A 32 -5.69 -15.72 7.63
CA ILE A 32 -5.43 -15.37 6.23
C ILE A 32 -4.21 -14.46 6.16
N PRO A 33 -3.13 -14.87 5.46
CA PRO A 33 -1.96 -14.03 5.27
C PRO A 33 -2.28 -12.85 4.35
N LEU A 34 -1.98 -11.63 4.77
CA LEU A 34 -2.30 -10.43 4.00
C LEU A 34 -1.11 -9.94 3.17
N GLN A 35 -0.92 -10.55 1.99
CA GLN A 35 -0.01 -10.02 0.98
C GLN A 35 -0.63 -8.80 0.28
N ILE A 36 0.19 -7.99 -0.41
CA ILE A 36 -0.28 -6.79 -1.14
C ILE A 36 -1.52 -7.03 -2.00
N HIS A 37 -1.58 -8.15 -2.72
CA HIS A 37 -2.70 -8.50 -3.58
C HIS A 37 -4.02 -8.64 -2.81
N VAL A 38 -3.98 -9.10 -1.55
CA VAL A 38 -5.17 -9.21 -0.69
C VAL A 38 -5.68 -7.83 -0.29
N HIS A 39 -4.78 -6.91 0.05
CA HIS A 39 -5.15 -5.52 0.35
C HIS A 39 -5.78 -4.83 -0.86
N ILE A 40 -5.21 -5.03 -2.06
CA ILE A 40 -5.69 -4.43 -3.31
C ILE A 40 -7.02 -5.05 -3.71
N ALA A 41 -7.11 -6.37 -3.83
CA ALA A 41 -8.33 -7.05 -4.28
C ALA A 41 -9.52 -6.76 -3.35
N TYR A 42 -9.30 -6.74 -2.04
CA TYR A 42 -10.34 -6.34 -1.09
C TYR A 42 -10.76 -4.88 -1.30
N SER A 43 -9.80 -3.99 -1.56
CA SER A 43 -10.08 -2.58 -1.85
C SER A 43 -10.87 -2.38 -3.14
N ASP A 44 -10.53 -3.11 -4.21
CA ASP A 44 -11.14 -2.96 -5.53
C ASP A 44 -12.64 -3.19 -5.48
N ILE A 45 -13.11 -4.17 -4.70
CA ILE A 45 -14.55 -4.44 -4.51
C ILE A 45 -15.27 -3.20 -3.94
N TYR A 46 -14.72 -2.55 -2.92
CA TYR A 46 -15.34 -1.36 -2.33
C TYR A 46 -15.16 -0.12 -3.22
N HIS A 47 -14.09 -0.07 -4.01
CA HIS A 47 -13.91 0.98 -5.01
C HIS A 47 -14.97 0.89 -6.11
N PHE A 48 -15.22 -0.32 -6.63
CA PHE A 48 -16.28 -0.56 -7.61
C PHE A 48 -17.66 -0.27 -7.03
N LYS A 49 -17.94 -0.67 -5.79
CA LYS A 49 -19.19 -0.28 -5.09
C LYS A 49 -19.37 1.25 -5.10
N ALA A 50 -18.35 2.01 -4.69
CA ALA A 50 -18.42 3.46 -4.67
C ALA A 50 -18.59 4.07 -6.08
N ALA A 51 -17.96 3.48 -7.10
CA ALA A 51 -18.12 3.89 -8.50
C ALA A 51 -19.55 3.64 -9.01
N ILE A 52 -20.14 2.49 -8.69
CA ILE A 52 -21.53 2.13 -9.02
C ILE A 52 -22.51 3.08 -8.32
N GLU A 53 -22.30 3.36 -7.04
CA GLU A 53 -23.11 4.32 -6.27
C GLU A 53 -23.04 5.72 -6.88
N LYS A 54 -21.85 6.16 -7.31
CA LYS A 54 -21.66 7.44 -8.00
C LYS A 54 -22.32 7.49 -9.38
N ALA A 55 -22.32 6.37 -10.10
CA ALA A 55 -22.96 6.24 -11.40
C ALA A 55 -24.49 6.17 -11.32
N GLY A 56 -25.05 5.94 -10.13
CA GLY A 56 -26.49 5.75 -9.92
C GLY A 56 -27.00 4.36 -10.32
N GLY A 57 -26.12 3.35 -10.39
CA GLY A 57 -26.44 1.99 -10.82
C GLY A 57 -25.48 1.48 -11.89
N THR A 58 -25.84 0.35 -12.52
CA THR A 58 -24.98 -0.35 -13.49
C THR A 58 -25.47 -0.28 -14.94
N ASP A 59 -26.61 0.38 -15.19
CA ASP A 59 -27.29 0.32 -16.50
C ASP A 59 -26.62 1.17 -17.58
N ASP A 60 -25.79 2.14 -17.18
CA ASP A 60 -25.09 3.05 -18.09
C ASP A 60 -23.57 2.89 -17.93
N ILE A 61 -22.95 2.23 -18.92
CA ILE A 61 -21.52 1.96 -18.93
C ILE A 61 -20.67 3.24 -18.95
N GLN A 62 -21.15 4.32 -19.56
CA GLN A 62 -20.40 5.58 -19.60
C GLN A 62 -20.40 6.25 -18.22
N LYS A 63 -21.55 6.22 -17.52
CA LYS A 63 -21.61 6.67 -16.13
C LYS A 63 -20.76 5.81 -15.21
N LEU A 64 -20.71 4.49 -15.43
CA LEU A 64 -19.83 3.59 -14.67
C LEU A 64 -18.36 3.92 -14.87
N ILE A 65 -17.91 4.05 -16.13
CA ILE A 65 -16.52 4.45 -16.45
C ILE A 65 -16.20 5.78 -15.77
N LYS A 66 -17.09 6.78 -15.88
CA LYS A 66 -16.91 8.08 -15.24
C LYS A 66 -16.87 7.98 -13.72
N GLY A 67 -17.73 7.15 -13.12
CA GLY A 67 -17.75 6.85 -11.70
C GLY A 67 -16.41 6.27 -11.22
N MET A 68 -15.86 5.32 -11.97
CA MET A 68 -14.54 4.73 -11.68
C MET A 68 -13.41 5.78 -11.75
N GLU A 69 -13.42 6.65 -12.76
CA GLU A 69 -12.42 7.73 -12.89
C GLU A 69 -12.51 8.78 -11.76
N ASP A 70 -13.73 9.08 -11.30
CA ASP A 70 -13.96 10.19 -10.39
C ASP A 70 -13.98 9.81 -8.90
N VAL A 71 -14.10 8.54 -8.55
CA VAL A 71 -14.12 8.11 -7.14
C VAL A 71 -12.71 8.15 -6.56
N GLU A 72 -12.61 8.73 -5.37
CA GLU A 72 -11.49 8.50 -4.45
C GLU A 72 -12.01 7.69 -3.27
N SER A 73 -11.30 6.65 -2.88
CA SER A 73 -11.66 5.78 -1.76
C SER A 73 -10.47 5.57 -0.83
N VAL A 74 -10.71 5.19 0.42
CA VAL A 74 -9.65 4.86 1.39
C VAL A 74 -9.67 3.36 1.66
N TYR A 75 -8.51 2.73 1.61
CA TYR A 75 -8.28 1.31 1.88
C TYR A 75 -7.15 1.09 2.89
N SER A 76 -6.83 -0.17 3.19
CA SER A 76 -5.91 -0.54 4.28
C SER A 76 -4.46 -0.09 4.07
N LEU A 77 -4.04 0.26 2.84
CA LEU A 77 -2.70 0.78 2.56
C LEU A 77 -2.75 2.17 1.89
N GLY A 78 -3.80 2.97 2.11
CA GLY A 78 -3.83 4.36 1.62
C GLY A 78 -5.15 4.74 0.96
N LYS A 79 -5.10 5.59 -0.05
CA LYS A 79 -6.26 5.94 -0.88
C LYS A 79 -6.33 5.04 -2.12
N VAL A 80 -7.39 5.07 -2.95
CA VAL A 80 -7.48 4.56 -4.36
C VAL A 80 -8.23 5.58 -5.22
N LYS A 81 -7.70 5.89 -6.42
CA LYS A 81 -8.27 6.76 -7.47
C LYS A 81 -7.55 6.47 -8.79
N TYR A 82 -8.27 6.19 -9.87
CA TYR A 82 -7.63 5.94 -11.16
C TYR A 82 -7.03 7.23 -11.75
N GLU A 83 -5.83 7.12 -12.31
CA GLU A 83 -5.23 8.22 -13.08
C GLU A 83 -5.81 8.24 -14.48
N THR A 84 -6.23 9.42 -14.91
CA THR A 84 -6.82 9.63 -16.23
C THR A 84 -5.86 10.31 -17.20
N ARG A 85 -4.76 10.90 -16.71
CA ARG A 85 -3.73 11.50 -17.57
C ARG A 85 -2.85 10.43 -18.19
N ARG A 86 -2.60 10.60 -19.48
CA ARG A 86 -1.71 9.75 -20.28
C ARG A 86 -0.34 10.42 -20.38
N ILE A 87 0.61 9.98 -19.56
CA ILE A 87 1.95 10.57 -19.51
C ILE A 87 2.97 9.47 -19.86
N LYS A 88 3.49 9.48 -21.10
CA LYS A 88 4.54 8.53 -21.50
C LYS A 88 5.80 8.72 -20.63
N PRO A 89 6.51 7.65 -20.24
CA PRO A 89 6.27 6.23 -20.55
C PRO A 89 5.30 5.51 -19.58
N TYR A 90 4.64 6.24 -18.67
CA TYR A 90 3.80 5.67 -17.63
C TYR A 90 2.37 5.40 -18.11
N PHE A 91 1.86 4.20 -17.82
CA PHE A 91 0.50 3.78 -18.21
C PHE A 91 -0.47 3.62 -17.03
N HIS A 92 0.01 3.68 -15.79
CA HIS A 92 -0.75 3.24 -14.60
C HIS A 92 -0.50 4.12 -13.38
N SER A 93 0.14 5.27 -13.54
CA SER A 93 0.47 6.14 -12.42
C SER A 93 -0.77 6.84 -11.94
N ARG A 94 -1.66 6.12 -11.25
CA ARG A 94 -2.25 6.71 -10.05
C ARG A 94 -1.12 7.47 -9.37
N MET A 95 -1.30 8.76 -9.14
CA MET A 95 -0.29 9.66 -8.58
C MET A 95 0.24 9.19 -7.22
N LEU A 96 1.00 8.10 -7.20
CA LEU A 96 1.84 7.62 -6.11
C LEU A 96 3.09 8.47 -6.07
N VAL A 97 3.55 8.88 -7.26
CA VAL A 97 4.71 9.72 -7.51
C VAL A 97 4.36 10.81 -8.51
N ASP A 98 5.07 11.93 -8.43
CA ASP A 98 5.05 13.00 -9.42
C ASP A 98 5.46 12.41 -10.79
N PRO A 99 4.70 12.64 -11.89
CA PRO A 99 4.97 11.97 -13.15
C PRO A 99 6.13 12.64 -13.89
N ASN A 100 6.51 13.85 -13.50
CA ASN A 100 7.69 14.56 -13.95
C ASN A 100 8.90 14.26 -13.04
N ASN A 101 8.67 13.74 -11.83
CA ASN A 101 9.69 13.31 -10.90
C ASN A 101 9.31 11.99 -10.19
N PRO A 102 9.64 10.82 -10.76
CA PRO A 102 9.24 9.52 -10.21
C PRO A 102 9.87 9.19 -8.85
N TYR A 103 10.82 10.00 -8.37
CA TYR A 103 11.42 9.88 -7.04
C TYR A 103 10.66 10.64 -5.95
N GLN A 104 9.68 11.48 -6.32
CA GLN A 104 8.87 12.24 -5.39
C GLN A 104 7.50 11.60 -5.23
N MET A 105 7.25 11.00 -4.06
CA MET A 105 5.95 10.40 -3.75
C MET A 105 4.94 11.43 -3.23
N TYR A 106 3.66 11.22 -3.52
CA TYR A 106 2.60 12.01 -2.90
C TYR A 106 2.28 11.50 -1.49
N PRO A 107 2.09 12.40 -0.50
CA PRO A 107 1.73 12.00 0.86
C PRO A 107 0.44 11.17 0.91
N GLY A 108 0.40 10.16 1.77
CA GLY A 108 -0.81 9.33 1.99
C GLY A 108 -1.06 8.25 0.92
N MET A 109 -0.11 8.08 0.00
CA MET A 109 -0.16 7.10 -1.09
C MET A 109 0.83 5.97 -0.79
N PHE A 110 0.39 4.95 -0.03
CA PHE A 110 1.27 3.86 0.36
C PHE A 110 1.14 2.66 -0.56
N LEU A 111 2.27 2.15 -1.02
CA LEU A 111 2.34 0.87 -1.72
C LEU A 111 3.52 0.01 -1.26
N VAL A 112 4.50 0.62 -0.60
CA VAL A 112 5.76 -0.04 -0.26
C VAL A 112 5.97 0.13 1.24
N ASN A 113 5.97 -0.98 1.96
CA ASN A 113 6.26 -1.03 3.38
C ASN A 113 7.54 -1.83 3.56
N MET A 114 8.69 -1.15 3.47
CA MET A 114 9.99 -1.82 3.53
C MET A 114 10.41 -2.08 4.96
N MET A 115 10.77 -3.33 5.20
CA MET A 115 11.22 -3.81 6.49
C MET A 115 12.50 -4.64 6.38
N GLN A 116 13.24 -4.69 7.48
CA GLN A 116 14.34 -5.64 7.69
C GLN A 116 13.95 -6.67 8.74
N PHE A 117 14.15 -7.95 8.43
CA PHE A 117 14.13 -9.01 9.42
C PHE A 117 15.43 -8.98 10.24
N GLN A 118 15.31 -8.66 11.52
CA GLN A 118 16.41 -8.56 12.49
C GLN A 118 16.48 -9.82 13.37
N GLN A 119 17.30 -9.76 14.43
CA GLN A 119 17.49 -10.89 15.34
C GLN A 119 16.21 -11.28 16.07
N ASN A 120 16.11 -12.55 16.45
CA ASN A 120 15.00 -13.11 17.25
C ASN A 120 13.60 -12.90 16.63
N GLY A 121 13.51 -12.81 15.29
CA GLY A 121 12.24 -12.60 14.60
C GLY A 121 11.71 -11.16 14.69
N LYS A 122 12.48 -10.22 15.26
CA LYS A 122 12.15 -8.80 15.21
C LYS A 122 12.10 -8.34 13.76
N VAL A 123 11.10 -7.54 13.42
CA VAL A 123 11.01 -6.87 12.14
C VAL A 123 11.07 -5.37 12.37
N SER A 124 11.94 -4.68 11.63
CA SER A 124 12.13 -3.23 11.75
C SER A 124 11.78 -2.55 10.45
N PHE A 125 11.02 -1.45 10.52
CA PHE A 125 10.74 -0.60 9.37
C PHE A 125 11.98 0.17 8.98
N ILE A 126 12.13 0.38 7.68
CA ILE A 126 13.24 1.15 7.10
C ILE A 126 12.73 2.45 6.53
N ILE A 127 11.44 2.51 6.17
CA ILE A 127 10.77 3.71 5.69
C ILE A 127 9.54 4.01 6.55
N ASN A 128 9.26 5.29 6.77
CA ASN A 128 8.08 5.75 7.50
C ASN A 128 6.90 6.01 6.55
N GLU A 129 5.80 6.52 7.11
CA GLU A 129 4.59 6.95 6.39
C GLU A 129 4.80 8.19 5.49
N LYS A 130 6.01 8.70 5.36
CA LYS A 130 6.38 9.74 4.40
C LYS A 130 7.38 9.24 3.36
N ASN A 131 7.67 7.93 3.36
CA ASN A 131 8.75 7.30 2.59
C ASN A 131 10.15 7.83 2.94
N GLU A 132 10.31 8.40 4.13
CA GLU A 132 11.61 8.82 4.65
C GLU A 132 12.28 7.65 5.34
N VAL A 133 13.61 7.59 5.26
CA VAL A 133 14.38 6.54 5.95
C VAL A 133 14.22 6.71 7.46
N VAL A 134 13.80 5.64 8.14
CA VAL A 134 13.72 5.58 9.60
C VAL A 134 15.13 5.47 10.18
N PRO A 135 15.60 6.47 10.95
CA PRO A 135 16.92 6.41 11.57
C PRO A 135 17.03 5.20 12.50
N GLY A 136 18.11 4.40 12.33
CA GLY A 136 18.31 3.17 13.11
C GLY A 136 17.40 2.00 12.72
N GLY A 137 16.49 2.18 11.75
CA GLY A 137 15.62 1.12 11.26
C GLY A 137 16.35 0.01 10.48
N TYR A 138 17.47 0.37 9.84
CA TYR A 138 18.34 -0.55 9.10
C TYR A 138 19.63 -0.87 9.88
N ILE A 139 19.93 -2.16 9.99
CA ILE A 139 21.21 -2.66 10.51
C ILE A 139 21.91 -3.44 9.39
N PRO A 140 23.17 -3.11 9.03
CA PRO A 140 23.90 -3.87 8.02
C PRO A 140 23.88 -5.38 8.28
N PRO A 141 23.57 -6.23 7.28
CA PRO A 141 23.50 -7.68 7.46
C PRO A 141 24.78 -8.28 8.08
N ALA A 142 25.95 -7.71 7.79
CA ALA A 142 27.20 -8.13 8.43
C ALA A 142 27.20 -7.91 9.96
N LYS A 143 26.71 -6.75 10.43
CA LYS A 143 26.57 -6.47 11.87
C LYS A 143 25.56 -7.41 12.52
N LEU A 144 24.41 -7.64 11.88
CA LEU A 144 23.39 -8.58 12.38
C LEU A 144 23.93 -10.01 12.52
N ARG A 145 24.77 -10.46 11.56
CA ARG A 145 25.40 -11.78 11.58
C ARG A 145 26.49 -11.91 12.63
N ALA A 146 27.18 -10.81 12.97
CA ALA A 146 28.21 -10.76 14.00
C ALA A 146 27.65 -10.70 15.44
N MET A 147 26.40 -10.29 15.61
CA MET A 147 25.69 -10.28 16.89
C MET A 147 25.12 -11.66 17.28
N LYS A 148 25.45 -12.73 16.53
CA LYS A 148 24.98 -14.10 16.80
C LYS A 148 25.73 -14.73 17.97
#